data_AF-A0A811MSJ5-F1
#
_entry.id   AF-A0A811MSJ5-F1
#
_cell.length_a   1.000
_cell.length_b   1.000
_cell.length_c   1.000
_cell.angle_alpha   90.00
_cell.angle_beta   90.00
_cell.angle_gamma   90.00
#
_symmetry.space_group_name_H-M   'P 1'
#
loop_
_entity.id
_entity.type
_entity.pdbx_description
1 polymer ?
#
loop_
_entity_poly.entity_id
_entity_poly.type
_entity_poly.pdbx_seq_one_letter_code
_entity_poly.pdbx_strand_id
1 'polypeptide(L)'
;MPPLLTSPASSPLLLASRVGALHHRGAASVHFLAPRRKTRAPPAMSWLGKLGLSGLGGSPRASEASAALAQGPDEDQPAPGNEFAQFGAGCFWGVELALQRVPGVTRTEVGYSQGNLHEPTYEDVCTGATNHNEVVRVQYDPAACKYDDLLDTFWARHDPTTPNRQGNDVGTQYRSGIYYYTPEQEKVAGESLEKQQKLLNRKIVTEILPAKRFYRAEEYHQQYLEKGGRFGFRQSAAKGCNDPIRCYG
;
A
#
# COMPACT_ATOMS: atom_id res chain seq x y z
N MET A 1 -34.54 -54.28 -11.40
CA MET A 1 -33.70 -55.49 -11.56
C MET A 1 -32.34 -55.05 -12.11
N PRO A 2 -31.24 -55.31 -11.38
CA PRO A 2 -29.86 -54.96 -11.76
C PRO A 2 -29.13 -56.17 -12.40
N PRO A 3 -27.84 -56.02 -12.72
CA PRO A 3 -26.83 -56.75 -11.92
C PRO A 3 -25.73 -55.77 -11.46
N LEU A 4 -25.28 -55.67 -10.19
CA LEU A 4 -24.68 -56.62 -9.24
C LEU A 4 -23.36 -57.27 -9.67
N LEU A 5 -22.41 -57.23 -8.71
CA LEU A 5 -21.09 -57.87 -8.57
C LEU A 5 -19.89 -56.99 -8.99
N THR A 6 -18.82 -56.78 -8.21
CA THR A 6 -18.41 -57.17 -6.85
C THR A 6 -17.16 -56.37 -6.52
N SER A 7 -17.01 -55.92 -5.28
CA SER A 7 -15.73 -55.53 -4.69
C SER A 7 -14.95 -56.80 -4.26
N PRO A 8 -13.63 -56.73 -4.03
CA PRO A 8 -13.22 -56.87 -2.64
C PRO A 8 -12.12 -55.90 -2.18
N ALA A 9 -12.10 -55.76 -0.86
CA ALA A 9 -11.23 -54.93 -0.03
C ALA A 9 -9.79 -55.47 0.10
N SER A 10 -8.87 -54.61 0.57
CA SER A 10 -8.09 -54.82 1.82
C SER A 10 -7.09 -53.66 2.07
N SER A 11 -7.15 -53.07 3.26
CA SER A 11 -6.15 -52.19 3.89
C SER A 11 -4.98 -53.01 4.49
N PRO A 12 -4.19 -52.51 5.47
CA PRO A 12 -3.33 -51.32 5.55
C PRO A 12 -1.86 -51.73 5.84
N LEU A 13 -0.89 -50.81 5.73
CA LEU A 13 0.45 -51.00 6.34
C LEU A 13 0.83 -49.77 7.16
N LEU A 14 0.60 -49.91 8.47
CA LEU A 14 1.32 -49.22 9.53
C LEU A 14 2.70 -49.86 9.67
N LEU A 15 3.76 -49.04 9.75
CA LEU A 15 4.98 -49.43 10.46
C LEU A 15 5.48 -48.24 11.28
N ALA A 16 5.21 -48.31 12.58
CA ALA A 16 5.87 -47.54 13.61
C ALA A 16 7.07 -48.34 14.15
N SER A 17 8.16 -47.62 14.43
CA SER A 17 9.09 -47.79 15.56
C SER A 17 10.54 -47.70 15.12
N ARG A 18 11.28 -46.76 15.72
CA ARG A 18 12.30 -47.13 16.71
C ARG A 18 12.73 -45.95 17.55
N VAL A 19 12.55 -46.16 18.85
CA VAL A 19 13.14 -45.46 19.99
C VAL A 19 14.66 -45.70 19.97
N GLY A 20 15.42 -44.64 20.24
CA GLY A 20 16.85 -44.71 20.52
C GLY A 20 17.25 -43.56 21.44
N ALA A 21 17.20 -43.80 22.74
CA ALA A 21 17.78 -42.94 23.76
C ALA A 21 19.01 -43.64 24.32
N LEU A 22 20.12 -42.90 24.48
CA LEU A 22 20.89 -42.74 25.74
C LEU A 22 22.36 -42.31 25.48
N HIS A 23 22.74 -41.27 26.24
CA HIS A 23 23.98 -41.15 27.04
C HIS A 23 25.25 -40.46 26.48
N HIS A 24 25.42 -39.25 27.03
CA HIS A 24 26.55 -38.79 27.87
C HIS A 24 27.92 -38.41 27.27
N ARG A 25 28.35 -37.22 27.74
CA ARG A 25 29.70 -36.61 27.87
C ARG A 25 30.03 -35.64 26.73
N GLY A 26 30.57 -34.44 26.97
CA GLY A 26 31.11 -33.84 28.17
C GLY A 26 31.23 -32.32 27.99
N ALA A 27 31.45 -31.64 29.11
CA ALA A 27 31.62 -30.22 29.22
C ALA A 27 32.92 -29.73 28.55
N ALA A 28 32.85 -28.57 27.91
CA ALA A 28 33.98 -27.65 27.74
C ALA A 28 33.43 -26.22 27.67
N SER A 29 33.33 -25.57 28.83
CA SER A 29 33.16 -24.12 28.93
C SER A 29 34.44 -23.46 28.43
N VAL A 30 34.38 -22.87 27.23
CA VAL A 30 35.43 -22.01 26.73
C VAL A 30 35.06 -20.57 27.13
N HIS A 31 35.71 -20.07 28.17
CA HIS A 31 35.63 -18.66 28.56
C HIS A 31 36.27 -17.80 27.47
N PHE A 32 35.45 -17.25 26.57
CA PHE A 32 35.87 -16.13 25.74
C PHE A 32 35.74 -14.84 26.56
N LEU A 33 36.90 -14.30 26.97
CA LEU A 33 37.06 -12.96 27.51
C LEU A 33 36.59 -11.94 26.46
N ALA A 34 35.42 -11.33 26.69
CA ALA A 34 35.00 -10.15 25.95
C ALA A 34 35.93 -8.96 26.27
N PRO A 35 36.42 -8.21 25.29
CA PRO A 35 37.18 -7.00 25.55
C PRO A 35 36.25 -5.92 26.14
N ARG A 36 36.61 -5.41 27.32
CA ARG A 36 36.02 -4.21 27.95
C ARG A 36 36.00 -3.06 26.95
N ARG A 37 34.84 -2.78 26.32
CA ARG A 37 34.58 -1.48 25.70
C ARG A 37 34.30 -0.48 26.81
N LYS A 38 35.18 0.54 26.90
CA LYS A 38 35.02 1.71 27.77
C LYS A 38 33.70 2.41 27.42
N THR A 39 32.73 2.35 28.31
CA THR A 39 31.53 3.18 28.25
C THR A 39 31.94 4.64 28.48
N ARG A 40 31.86 5.48 27.45
CA ARG A 40 31.90 6.93 27.63
C ARG A 40 30.51 7.38 28.09
N ALA A 41 30.43 7.93 29.29
CA ALA A 41 29.25 8.64 29.76
C ALA A 41 28.98 9.86 28.85
N PRO A 42 27.71 10.19 28.55
CA PRO A 42 27.39 11.45 27.88
C PRO A 42 27.62 12.61 28.87
N PRO A 43 28.14 13.77 28.42
CA PRO A 43 28.27 14.92 29.30
C PRO A 43 26.89 15.51 29.56
N ALA A 44 26.60 15.76 30.84
CA ALA A 44 25.49 16.61 31.25
C ALA A 44 25.81 18.06 30.84
N MET A 45 24.90 18.69 30.08
CA MET A 45 24.99 20.11 29.74
C MET A 45 23.69 20.81 30.13
N SER A 46 23.80 21.41 31.32
CA SER A 46 23.21 22.65 31.82
C SER A 46 22.07 23.32 31.04
N TRP A 47 20.97 23.49 31.77
CA TRP A 47 19.82 24.32 31.48
C TRP A 47 20.10 25.73 32.03
N LEU A 48 20.39 26.74 31.19
CA LEU A 48 19.95 28.16 31.31
C LEU A 48 20.64 29.11 30.29
N GLY A 49 19.84 30.00 29.67
CA GLY A 49 20.28 31.25 29.02
C GLY A 49 20.06 31.30 27.49
N LYS A 50 18.84 31.52 26.97
CA LYS A 50 18.19 32.82 26.61
C LYS A 50 18.97 33.77 25.68
N LEU A 51 18.23 34.16 24.62
CA LEU A 51 18.31 35.33 23.72
C LEU A 51 19.07 35.21 22.39
N GLY A 52 18.30 35.29 21.30
CA GLY A 52 18.74 35.95 20.07
C GLY A 52 18.61 35.16 18.77
N LEU A 53 17.49 35.37 18.06
CA LEU A 53 17.26 35.08 16.64
C LEU A 53 17.50 33.64 16.15
N SER A 54 16.47 32.79 16.26
CA SER A 54 16.40 31.51 15.56
C SER A 54 15.14 31.43 14.70
N GLY A 55 15.35 31.47 13.38
CA GLY A 55 14.78 30.55 12.40
C GLY A 55 13.26 30.39 12.34
N LEU A 56 12.66 30.97 11.30
CA LEU A 56 11.37 30.57 10.75
C LEU A 56 11.42 29.11 10.27
N GLY A 57 11.13 28.15 11.16
CA GLY A 57 10.81 26.78 10.79
C GLY A 57 9.31 26.64 10.49
N GLY A 58 8.87 27.17 9.35
CA GLY A 58 7.50 27.00 8.85
C GLY A 58 7.44 25.85 7.86
N SER A 59 6.48 24.94 8.05
CA SER A 59 6.06 23.99 6.99
C SER A 59 5.75 24.78 5.71
N PRO A 60 6.15 24.31 4.52
CA PRO A 60 5.96 25.06 3.29
C PRO A 60 4.46 25.23 3.03
N ARG A 61 3.94 26.42 3.32
CA ARG A 61 2.60 26.81 2.88
C ARG A 61 2.72 27.07 1.39
N ALA A 62 2.13 26.21 0.57
CA ALA A 62 2.20 26.33 -0.88
C ALA A 62 1.72 27.72 -1.32
N SER A 63 2.47 28.36 -2.22
CA SER A 63 2.03 29.60 -2.87
C SER A 63 0.80 29.32 -3.74
N GLU A 64 0.01 30.36 -4.05
CA GLU A 64 -1.15 30.22 -4.94
C GLU A 64 -0.79 29.61 -6.30
N ALA A 65 0.37 29.97 -6.85
CA ALA A 65 0.89 29.40 -8.09
C ALA A 65 1.20 27.90 -7.97
N SER A 66 1.81 27.49 -6.85
CA SER A 66 2.10 26.07 -6.55
C SER A 66 0.81 25.27 -6.42
N ALA A 67 -0.18 25.82 -5.72
CA ALA A 67 -1.50 25.21 -5.60
C ALA A 67 -2.22 25.10 -6.93
N ALA A 68 -2.17 26.13 -7.78
CA ALA A 68 -2.77 26.09 -9.11
C ALA A 68 -2.17 24.98 -9.99
N LEU A 69 -0.84 24.81 -9.96
CA LEU A 69 -0.18 23.72 -10.70
C LEU A 69 -0.57 22.34 -10.16
N ALA A 70 -0.62 22.16 -8.84
CA ALA A 70 -1.01 20.89 -8.22
C ALA A 70 -2.50 20.56 -8.37
N GLN A 71 -3.35 21.57 -8.46
CA GLN A 71 -4.79 21.41 -8.63
C GLN A 71 -5.22 21.28 -10.11
N GLY A 72 -4.33 21.52 -11.06
CA GLY A 72 -4.57 21.29 -12.48
C GLY A 72 -4.79 19.81 -12.81
N PRO A 73 -5.27 19.48 -14.03
CA PRO A 73 -5.49 18.10 -14.45
C PRO A 73 -4.17 17.31 -14.58
N ASP A 74 -4.31 15.99 -14.60
CA ASP A 74 -3.25 15.11 -15.08
C ASP A 74 -3.19 15.18 -16.61
N GLU A 75 -2.06 15.63 -17.13
CA GLU A 75 -1.83 15.88 -18.57
C GLU A 75 -1.00 14.74 -19.22
N ASP A 76 -0.59 13.75 -18.43
CA ASP A 76 0.11 12.59 -18.96
C ASP A 76 -0.81 11.76 -19.86
N GLN A 77 -0.21 11.02 -20.79
CA GLN A 77 -0.93 10.08 -21.66
C GLN A 77 -0.55 8.63 -21.32
N PRO A 78 -1.52 7.71 -21.23
CA PRO A 78 -1.21 6.30 -21.07
C PRO A 78 -0.60 5.74 -22.36
N ALA A 79 0.00 4.55 -22.28
CA ALA A 79 0.47 3.86 -23.48
C ALA A 79 -0.68 3.62 -24.48
N PRO A 80 -0.43 3.58 -25.81
CA PRO A 80 -1.48 3.38 -26.80
C PRO A 80 -2.37 2.17 -26.48
N GLY A 81 -3.68 2.36 -26.56
CA GLY A 81 -4.68 1.33 -26.25
C GLY A 81 -4.93 1.11 -24.76
N ASN A 82 -4.29 1.85 -23.86
CA ASN A 82 -4.55 1.80 -22.42
C ASN A 82 -5.31 3.05 -21.95
N GLU A 83 -5.94 2.92 -20.79
CA GLU A 83 -6.58 4.01 -20.06
C GLU A 83 -5.93 4.19 -18.69
N PHE A 84 -6.01 5.41 -18.15
CA PHE A 84 -5.62 5.68 -16.77
C PHE A 84 -6.78 5.45 -15.80
N ALA A 85 -6.45 5.01 -14.59
CA ALA A 85 -7.31 5.02 -13.41
C ALA A 85 -6.48 5.42 -12.19
N GLN A 86 -7.06 6.10 -11.19
CA GLN A 86 -6.32 6.53 -10.01
C GLN A 86 -7.12 6.32 -8.72
N PHE A 87 -6.48 5.68 -7.74
CA PHE A 87 -7.11 5.27 -6.48
C PHE A 87 -6.25 5.64 -5.27
N GLY A 88 -6.87 6.22 -4.24
CA GLY A 88 -6.27 6.38 -2.91
C GLY A 88 -6.99 5.48 -1.90
N ALA A 89 -6.26 4.62 -1.19
CA ALA A 89 -6.86 3.59 -0.34
C ALA A 89 -6.00 3.28 0.89
N GLY A 90 -5.38 4.32 1.47
CA GLY A 90 -4.38 4.20 2.54
C GLY A 90 -2.96 4.18 2.02
N CYS A 91 -2.03 3.56 2.77
CA CYS A 91 -0.65 3.40 2.33
C CYS A 91 -0.58 2.75 0.95
N PHE A 92 -0.02 3.47 -0.02
CA PHE A 92 -0.07 3.07 -1.44
C PHE A 92 0.67 1.76 -1.77
N TRP A 93 1.51 1.23 -0.87
CA TRP A 93 2.32 0.02 -1.11
C TRP A 93 1.45 -1.23 -1.25
N GLY A 94 0.48 -1.39 -0.34
CA GLY A 94 -0.45 -2.51 -0.39
C GLY A 94 -1.47 -2.37 -1.51
N VAL A 95 -1.84 -1.12 -1.83
CA VAL A 95 -2.80 -0.79 -2.89
C VAL A 95 -2.19 -1.07 -4.25
N GLU A 96 -0.94 -0.65 -4.48
CA GLU A 96 -0.21 -0.91 -5.70
C GLU A 96 -0.08 -2.41 -5.94
N LEU A 97 0.35 -3.18 -4.94
CA LEU A 97 0.48 -4.63 -5.08
C LEU A 97 -0.84 -5.31 -5.42
N ALA A 98 -1.97 -4.83 -4.88
CA ALA A 98 -3.29 -5.37 -5.23
C ALA A 98 -3.62 -5.12 -6.70
N LEU A 99 -3.39 -3.91 -7.20
CA LEU A 99 -3.65 -3.53 -8.59
C LEU A 99 -2.64 -4.18 -9.57
N GLN A 100 -1.38 -4.39 -9.16
CA GLN A 100 -0.39 -5.14 -9.93
C GLN A 100 -0.87 -6.55 -10.27
N ARG A 101 -1.67 -7.17 -9.40
CA ARG A 101 -2.16 -8.55 -9.58
C ARG A 101 -3.38 -8.67 -10.49
N VAL A 102 -4.00 -7.56 -10.89
CA VAL A 102 -5.20 -7.59 -11.75
C VAL A 102 -4.78 -7.91 -13.20
N PRO A 103 -5.30 -9.00 -13.81
CA PRO A 103 -5.11 -9.26 -15.24
C PRO A 103 -5.60 -8.09 -16.10
N GLY A 104 -4.85 -7.71 -17.13
CA GLY A 104 -5.16 -6.55 -17.98
C GLY A 104 -4.66 -5.20 -17.45
N VAL A 105 -4.24 -5.10 -16.18
CA VAL A 105 -3.40 -3.97 -15.73
C VAL A 105 -2.00 -4.10 -16.35
N THR A 106 -1.57 -3.09 -17.07
CA THR A 106 -0.30 -3.07 -17.82
C THR A 106 0.81 -2.31 -17.08
N ARG A 107 0.45 -1.32 -16.26
CA ARG A 107 1.40 -0.58 -15.42
C ARG A 107 0.73 -0.09 -14.13
N THR A 108 1.50 -0.06 -13.05
CA THR A 108 1.15 0.66 -11.82
C THR A 108 2.26 1.64 -11.49
N GLU A 109 1.89 2.72 -10.81
CA GLU A 109 2.84 3.61 -10.17
C GLU A 109 2.21 4.31 -8.98
N VAL A 110 3.00 4.46 -7.91
CA VAL A 110 2.59 5.20 -6.72
C VAL A 110 2.99 6.66 -6.79
N GLY A 111 2.20 7.53 -6.18
CA GLY A 111 2.44 8.95 -6.19
C GLY A 111 1.53 9.76 -5.29
N TYR A 112 1.61 11.08 -5.48
CA TYR A 112 0.88 12.08 -4.71
C TYR A 112 -0.03 12.86 -5.65
N SER A 113 -1.29 13.08 -5.26
CA SER A 113 -2.25 13.87 -6.06
C SER A 113 -3.25 14.59 -5.15
N GLN A 114 -4.13 15.42 -5.73
CA GLN A 114 -5.19 16.18 -5.05
C GLN A 114 -4.76 17.22 -4.01
N GLY A 115 -3.46 17.35 -3.76
CA GLY A 115 -2.90 18.33 -2.82
C GLY A 115 -2.57 19.67 -3.48
N ASN A 116 -2.02 20.56 -2.66
CA ASN A 116 -1.85 21.96 -3.00
C ASN A 116 -0.38 22.33 -3.21
N LEU A 117 0.55 21.38 -3.15
CA LEU A 117 1.98 21.63 -3.32
C LEU A 117 2.44 21.06 -4.67
N HIS A 118 3.03 21.90 -5.50
CA HIS A 118 3.69 21.44 -6.73
C HIS A 118 5.01 20.72 -6.39
N GLU A 119 5.27 19.60 -7.05
CA GLU A 119 6.46 18.76 -6.87
C GLU A 119 6.74 18.38 -5.40
N PRO A 120 5.76 17.80 -4.68
CA PRO A 120 5.93 17.42 -3.29
C PRO A 120 6.91 16.25 -3.15
N THR A 121 7.74 16.28 -2.10
CA THR A 121 8.51 15.11 -1.64
C THR A 121 7.70 14.24 -0.70
N TYR A 122 8.15 13.01 -0.45
CA TYR A 122 7.57 12.17 0.61
C TYR A 122 7.55 12.88 1.96
N GLU A 123 8.64 13.58 2.32
CA GLU A 123 8.76 14.32 3.57
C GLU A 123 7.72 15.45 3.66
N ASP A 124 7.47 16.18 2.57
CA ASP A 124 6.42 17.20 2.53
C ASP A 124 5.04 16.60 2.80
N VAL A 125 4.72 15.47 2.16
CA VAL A 125 3.43 14.78 2.33
C VAL A 125 3.28 14.22 3.75
N CYS A 126 4.34 13.68 4.34
CA CYS A 126 4.35 13.20 5.72
C CYS A 126 4.00 14.26 6.76
N THR A 127 4.20 15.56 6.45
CA THR A 127 3.76 16.64 7.34
C THR A 127 2.24 16.74 7.47
N GLY A 128 1.49 16.20 6.51
CA GLY A 128 0.04 16.35 6.38
C GLY A 128 -0.43 17.74 5.93
N ALA A 129 0.48 18.70 5.73
CA ALA A 129 0.13 20.08 5.40
C ALA A 129 -0.18 20.31 3.91
N THR A 130 0.26 19.39 3.04
CA THR A 130 0.14 19.56 1.59
C THR A 130 -1.24 19.17 1.05
N ASN A 131 -2.06 18.47 1.83
CA ASN A 131 -3.33 17.88 1.43
C ASN A 131 -3.25 16.86 0.27
N HIS A 132 -2.04 16.44 -0.12
CA HIS A 132 -1.89 15.34 -1.07
C HIS A 132 -2.48 14.06 -0.49
N ASN A 133 -3.03 13.22 -1.37
CA ASN A 133 -3.34 11.83 -1.08
C ASN A 133 -2.21 10.95 -1.61
N GLU A 134 -1.87 9.88 -0.89
CA GLU A 134 -1.15 8.75 -1.48
C GLU A 134 -2.11 8.02 -2.43
N VAL A 135 -1.70 7.90 -3.69
CA VAL A 135 -2.51 7.29 -4.73
C VAL A 135 -1.69 6.32 -5.56
N VAL A 136 -2.38 5.36 -6.17
CA VAL A 136 -1.86 4.52 -7.24
C VAL A 136 -2.48 4.98 -8.54
N ARG A 137 -1.65 5.36 -9.52
CA ARG A 137 -2.07 5.54 -10.91
C ARG A 137 -1.82 4.24 -11.66
N VAL A 138 -2.85 3.78 -12.36
CA VAL A 138 -2.88 2.49 -13.06
C VAL A 138 -3.05 2.76 -14.55
N GLN A 139 -2.29 2.05 -15.38
CA GLN A 139 -2.64 1.87 -16.79
C GLN A 139 -3.23 0.48 -16.97
N TYR A 140 -4.36 0.39 -17.66
CA TYR A 140 -5.02 -0.87 -17.96
C TYR A 140 -5.49 -0.91 -19.42
N ASP A 141 -5.51 -2.10 -19.99
CA ASP A 141 -6.10 -2.36 -21.30
C ASP A 141 -7.61 -2.60 -21.12
N PRO A 142 -8.49 -1.68 -21.59
CA PRO A 142 -9.94 -1.81 -21.46
C PRO A 142 -10.52 -3.02 -22.24
N ALA A 143 -9.77 -3.61 -23.15
CA ALA A 143 -10.15 -4.86 -23.82
C ALA A 143 -9.93 -6.10 -22.93
N ALA A 144 -8.98 -6.03 -21.98
CA ALA A 144 -8.60 -7.14 -21.10
C ALA A 144 -9.08 -6.98 -19.64
N CYS A 145 -9.29 -5.75 -19.18
CA CYS A 145 -9.72 -5.40 -17.81
C CYS A 145 -10.80 -4.32 -17.89
N LYS A 146 -11.93 -4.50 -17.21
CA LYS A 146 -12.94 -3.43 -17.09
C LYS A 146 -12.61 -2.54 -15.90
N TYR A 147 -13.12 -1.30 -15.93
CA TYR A 147 -12.97 -0.38 -14.81
C TYR A 147 -13.63 -0.93 -13.54
N ASP A 148 -14.74 -1.67 -13.67
CA ASP A 148 -15.38 -2.40 -12.57
C ASP A 148 -14.43 -3.38 -11.87
N ASP A 149 -13.55 -4.08 -12.60
CA ASP A 149 -12.59 -5.02 -12.00
C ASP A 149 -11.57 -4.29 -11.10
N LEU A 150 -11.19 -3.06 -11.48
CA LEU A 150 -10.33 -2.19 -10.68
C LEU A 150 -11.07 -1.67 -9.44
N LEU A 151 -12.35 -1.31 -9.59
CA LEU A 151 -13.20 -0.86 -8.47
C LEU A 151 -13.45 -1.99 -7.47
N ASP A 152 -13.71 -3.21 -7.93
CA ASP A 152 -13.87 -4.39 -7.06
C ASP A 152 -12.56 -4.65 -6.28
N THR A 153 -11.41 -4.51 -6.93
CA THR A 153 -10.10 -4.59 -6.27
C THR A 153 -9.92 -3.49 -5.23
N PHE A 154 -10.31 -2.25 -5.56
CA PHE A 154 -10.25 -1.10 -4.66
C PHE A 154 -11.11 -1.32 -3.40
N TRP A 155 -12.37 -1.72 -3.56
CA TRP A 155 -13.28 -1.96 -2.43
C TRP A 155 -12.84 -3.13 -1.54
N ALA A 156 -12.22 -4.16 -2.11
CA ALA A 156 -11.71 -5.30 -1.36
C ALA A 156 -10.41 -4.99 -0.57
N ARG A 157 -9.69 -3.93 -0.94
CA ARG A 157 -8.34 -3.64 -0.42
C ARG A 157 -8.33 -2.85 0.89
N HIS A 158 -9.35 -2.06 1.17
CA HIS A 158 -9.33 -1.10 2.27
C HIS A 158 -10.68 -0.96 2.97
N ASP A 159 -10.73 -0.18 4.06
CA ASP A 159 -11.97 0.18 4.75
C ASP A 159 -12.43 1.54 4.20
N PRO A 160 -13.47 1.60 3.36
CA PRO A 160 -13.91 2.85 2.76
C PRO A 160 -14.71 3.73 3.72
N THR A 161 -14.79 3.40 5.01
CA THR A 161 -15.64 4.06 6.02
C THR A 161 -14.86 4.79 7.11
N THR A 162 -13.52 4.83 6.98
CA THR A 162 -12.62 5.52 7.91
C THR A 162 -12.10 6.83 7.30
N PRO A 163 -12.56 8.01 7.78
CA PRO A 163 -12.12 9.29 7.22
C PRO A 163 -10.64 9.54 7.58
N ASN A 164 -9.84 9.92 6.59
CA ASN A 164 -8.43 10.31 6.74
C ASN A 164 -7.59 9.29 7.54
N ARG A 165 -7.85 8.00 7.32
CA ARG A 165 -7.18 6.90 7.99
C ARG A 165 -7.37 5.60 7.22
N GLN A 166 -6.34 4.76 7.20
CA GLN A 166 -6.48 3.35 6.86
C GLN A 166 -5.67 2.49 7.82
N GLY A 167 -6.33 1.60 8.56
CA GLY A 167 -5.68 0.85 9.63
C GLY A 167 -5.03 1.78 10.67
N ASN A 168 -3.72 1.64 10.87
CA ASN A 168 -2.95 2.48 11.79
C ASN A 168 -2.34 3.73 11.12
N ASP A 169 -2.47 3.87 9.81
CA ASP A 169 -1.97 5.02 9.06
C ASP A 169 -3.02 6.14 9.14
N VAL A 170 -2.70 7.22 9.88
CA VAL A 170 -3.63 8.33 10.17
C VAL A 170 -3.12 9.61 9.52
N GLY A 171 -3.99 10.27 8.75
CA GLY A 171 -3.66 11.48 8.03
C GLY A 171 -4.50 11.63 6.76
N THR A 172 -4.66 12.86 6.28
CA THR A 172 -5.39 13.15 5.05
C THR A 172 -4.77 12.45 3.84
N GLN A 173 -3.46 12.19 3.88
CA GLN A 173 -2.73 11.45 2.85
C GLN A 173 -3.09 9.97 2.73
N TYR A 174 -3.91 9.44 3.64
CA TYR A 174 -4.36 8.05 3.63
C TYR A 174 -5.88 7.94 3.41
N ARG A 175 -6.50 8.98 2.87
CA ARG A 175 -7.95 9.01 2.65
C ARG A 175 -8.36 8.10 1.49
N SER A 176 -9.57 7.56 1.58
CA SER A 176 -10.20 6.82 0.48
C SER A 176 -10.64 7.77 -0.63
N GLY A 177 -10.25 7.51 -1.87
CA GLY A 177 -10.61 8.33 -3.02
C GLY A 177 -10.51 7.59 -4.36
N ILE A 178 -11.45 7.89 -5.25
CA ILE A 178 -11.46 7.47 -6.66
C ILE A 178 -11.33 8.74 -7.50
N TYR A 179 -10.31 8.77 -8.35
CA TYR A 179 -9.99 9.95 -9.15
C TYR A 179 -10.14 9.62 -10.63
N TYR A 180 -11.24 10.08 -11.22
CA TYR A 180 -11.65 9.67 -12.57
C TYR A 180 -11.01 10.53 -13.66
N TYR A 181 -10.71 9.90 -14.79
CA TYR A 181 -10.21 10.56 -16.00
C TYR A 181 -11.33 10.84 -17.02
N THR A 182 -12.46 10.13 -16.94
CA THR A 182 -13.58 10.29 -17.87
C THR A 182 -14.94 10.36 -17.15
N PRO A 183 -15.98 10.96 -17.77
CA PRO A 183 -17.34 10.92 -17.24
C PRO A 183 -17.89 9.49 -17.07
N GLU A 184 -17.47 8.55 -17.91
CA GLU A 184 -17.83 7.14 -17.78
C GLU A 184 -17.27 6.54 -16.51
N GLN A 185 -16.00 6.82 -16.18
CA GLN A 185 -15.39 6.38 -14.92
C GLN A 185 -16.08 7.00 -13.70
N GLU A 186 -16.45 8.29 -13.75
CA GLU A 186 -17.22 8.95 -12.68
C GLU A 186 -18.54 8.22 -12.43
N LYS A 187 -19.31 7.98 -13.50
CA LYS A 187 -20.60 7.29 -13.43
C LYS A 187 -20.46 5.89 -12.84
N VAL A 188 -19.54 5.08 -13.37
CA VAL A 188 -19.34 3.70 -12.92
C VAL A 188 -18.82 3.66 -11.47
N ALA A 189 -17.95 4.59 -11.08
CA ALA A 189 -17.50 4.71 -9.68
C ALA A 189 -18.67 5.05 -8.74
N GLY A 190 -19.56 5.95 -9.14
CA GLY A 190 -20.76 6.30 -8.37
C GLY A 190 -21.70 5.11 -8.17
N GLU A 191 -22.02 4.39 -9.25
CA GLU A 191 -22.85 3.18 -9.20
C GLU A 191 -22.22 2.08 -8.33
N SER A 192 -20.89 1.91 -8.44
CA SER A 192 -20.12 0.96 -7.64
C SER A 192 -20.12 1.32 -6.14
N LEU A 193 -20.00 2.61 -5.81
CA LEU A 193 -20.12 3.09 -4.43
C LEU A 193 -21.51 2.79 -3.85
N GLU A 194 -22.58 3.05 -4.61
CA GLU A 194 -23.94 2.75 -4.15
C GLU A 194 -24.15 1.25 -3.91
N LYS A 195 -23.61 0.40 -4.79
CA LYS A 195 -23.61 -1.06 -4.64
C LYS A 195 -22.86 -1.48 -3.37
N GLN A 196 -21.66 -0.93 -3.16
CA GLN A 196 -20.82 -1.25 -1.99
C GLN A 196 -21.43 -0.75 -0.69
N GLN A 197 -22.06 0.44 -0.69
CA GLN A 197 -22.70 1.01 0.50
C GLN A 197 -23.82 0.10 1.03
N LYS A 198 -24.55 -0.62 0.16
CA LYS A 198 -25.59 -1.57 0.57
C LYS A 198 -25.04 -2.78 1.35
N LEU A 199 -23.73 -3.06 1.24
CA LEU A 199 -23.05 -4.15 1.93
C LEU A 199 -22.45 -3.72 3.28
N LEU A 200 -22.37 -2.42 3.54
CA LEU A 200 -21.68 -1.86 4.71
C LEU A 200 -22.64 -1.09 5.62
N ASN A 201 -22.54 -1.34 6.92
CA ASN A 201 -23.34 -0.64 7.93
C ASN A 201 -22.87 0.80 8.17
N ARG A 202 -21.56 1.05 7.99
CA ARG A 202 -20.96 2.37 8.14
C ARG A 202 -21.03 3.10 6.80
N LYS A 203 -21.26 4.41 6.85
CA LYS A 203 -21.28 5.25 5.65
C LYS A 203 -19.89 5.26 5.00
N ILE A 204 -19.85 5.03 3.70
CA ILE A 204 -18.66 5.19 2.86
C ILE A 204 -18.30 6.67 2.80
N VAL A 205 -17.02 6.96 3.01
CA VAL A 205 -16.44 8.31 3.00
C VAL A 205 -15.52 8.55 1.80
N THR A 206 -15.41 7.58 0.88
CA THR A 206 -14.66 7.68 -0.36
C THR A 206 -15.08 8.92 -1.16
N GLU A 207 -14.13 9.78 -1.49
CA GLU A 207 -14.36 10.89 -2.42
C GLU A 207 -14.30 10.39 -3.87
N ILE A 208 -15.19 10.87 -4.73
CA ILE A 208 -15.16 10.62 -6.18
C ILE A 208 -15.01 11.99 -6.84
N LEU A 209 -13.83 12.26 -7.39
CA LEU A 209 -13.45 13.59 -7.91
C LEU A 209 -12.68 13.44 -9.22
N PRO A 210 -12.59 14.50 -10.04
CA PRO A 210 -11.71 14.49 -11.21
C PRO A 210 -10.26 14.21 -10.83
N ALA A 211 -9.56 13.44 -11.66
CA ALA A 211 -8.12 13.28 -11.58
C ALA A 211 -7.42 14.64 -11.76
N LYS A 212 -6.45 14.88 -10.88
CA LYS A 212 -5.59 16.06 -10.90
C LYS A 212 -4.16 15.62 -11.08
N ARG A 213 -3.26 16.58 -11.27
CA ARG A 213 -1.84 16.36 -11.49
C ARG A 213 -1.29 15.28 -10.57
N PHE A 214 -0.66 14.29 -11.19
CA PHE A 214 -0.04 13.18 -10.51
C PHE A 214 1.47 13.44 -10.38
N TYR A 215 1.97 13.38 -9.16
CA TYR A 215 3.39 13.46 -8.88
C TYR A 215 3.88 12.06 -8.52
N ARG A 216 4.60 11.41 -9.45
CA ARG A 216 5.18 10.09 -9.21
C ARG A 216 6.09 10.15 -7.97
N ALA A 217 5.85 9.27 -7.01
CA ALA A 217 6.69 9.17 -5.82
C ALA A 217 8.07 8.61 -6.15
N GLU A 218 9.00 8.76 -5.24
CA GLU A 218 10.39 8.34 -5.36
C GLU A 218 10.50 6.83 -5.64
N GLU A 219 11.56 6.44 -6.35
CA GLU A 219 11.73 5.06 -6.84
C GLU A 219 11.76 4.00 -5.72
N TYR A 220 12.12 4.39 -4.50
CA TYR A 220 12.11 3.49 -3.36
C TYR A 220 10.69 3.13 -2.87
N HIS A 221 9.66 3.90 -3.24
CA HIS A 221 8.25 3.56 -2.96
C HIS A 221 7.63 2.63 -4.01
N GLN A 222 8.18 2.63 -5.22
CA GLN A 222 7.61 1.96 -6.39
C GLN A 222 7.77 0.44 -6.27
N GLN A 223 6.68 -0.31 -6.40
CA GLN A 223 6.61 -1.77 -6.23
C GLN A 223 7.29 -2.27 -4.94
N TYR A 224 7.15 -1.51 -3.86
CA TYR A 224 7.89 -1.72 -2.61
C TYR A 224 7.75 -3.13 -2.02
N LEU A 225 6.52 -3.66 -1.98
CA LEU A 225 6.24 -4.99 -1.43
C LEU A 225 6.72 -6.14 -2.32
N GLU A 226 6.71 -5.94 -3.63
CA GLU A 226 7.29 -6.90 -4.59
C GLU A 226 8.81 -6.96 -4.45
N LYS A 227 9.45 -5.79 -4.22
CA LYS A 227 10.90 -5.67 -4.01
C LYS A 227 11.36 -6.27 -2.66
N GLY A 228 10.47 -6.45 -1.69
CA GLY A 228 10.77 -7.12 -0.42
C GLY A 228 10.11 -6.50 0.81
N GLY A 229 9.54 -5.30 0.68
CA GLY A 229 8.99 -4.56 1.81
C GLY A 229 10.02 -4.29 2.91
N ARG A 230 9.53 -3.89 4.09
CA ARG A 230 10.31 -3.50 5.26
C ARG A 230 11.18 -4.63 5.81
N PHE A 231 10.73 -5.86 5.67
CA PHE A 231 11.35 -7.04 6.29
C PHE A 231 12.10 -7.95 5.30
N GLY A 232 12.15 -7.58 4.02
CA GLY A 232 12.81 -8.35 2.96
C GLY A 232 12.02 -9.56 2.44
N PHE A 233 10.82 -9.83 2.96
CA PHE A 233 9.95 -10.90 2.50
C PHE A 233 9.05 -10.43 1.35
N ARG A 234 9.51 -10.68 0.12
CA ARG A 234 8.78 -10.33 -1.11
C ARG A 234 7.37 -10.90 -1.10
N GLN A 235 6.44 -10.11 -1.65
CA GLN A 235 5.08 -10.53 -1.91
C GLN A 235 4.87 -10.57 -3.42
N SER A 236 4.39 -11.71 -3.94
CA SER A 236 4.25 -11.91 -5.39
C SER A 236 3.28 -10.90 -5.99
N ALA A 237 3.67 -10.25 -7.09
CA ALA A 237 2.82 -9.38 -7.91
C ALA A 237 2.24 -10.11 -9.14
N ALA A 238 2.39 -11.45 -9.21
CA ALA A 238 1.90 -12.24 -10.33
C ALA A 238 0.39 -12.03 -10.55
N LYS A 239 -0.04 -11.98 -11.81
CA LYS A 239 -1.44 -11.82 -12.18
C LYS A 239 -2.30 -12.93 -11.58
N GLY A 240 -3.40 -12.57 -10.93
CA GLY A 240 -4.30 -13.50 -10.25
C GLY A 240 -3.79 -14.04 -8.90
N CYS A 241 -2.66 -13.55 -8.39
CA CYS A 241 -2.16 -13.95 -7.06
C CYS A 241 -3.13 -13.50 -5.96
N ASN A 242 -3.62 -14.46 -5.16
CA ASN A 242 -4.55 -14.21 -4.06
C ASN A 242 -3.92 -14.36 -2.67
N ASP A 243 -2.59 -14.45 -2.59
CA ASP A 243 -1.89 -14.48 -1.30
C ASP A 243 -2.22 -13.22 -0.49
N PRO A 244 -2.53 -13.33 0.81
CA PRO A 244 -2.86 -12.16 1.63
C PRO A 244 -1.74 -11.10 1.59
N ILE A 245 -2.11 -9.88 1.20
CA ILE A 245 -1.17 -8.75 1.17
C ILE A 245 -0.96 -8.24 2.60
N ARG A 246 0.30 -8.25 3.04
CA ARG A 246 0.77 -7.64 4.29
C ARG A 246 1.16 -6.19 4.03
N CYS A 247 0.73 -5.27 4.89
CA CYS A 247 0.80 -3.83 4.63
C CYS A 247 2.21 -3.30 4.34
N TYR A 248 3.23 -3.81 5.06
CA TYR A 248 4.58 -3.23 5.02
C TYR A 248 5.68 -4.22 4.63
N GLY A 249 5.38 -5.51 4.46
CA GLY A 249 6.37 -6.56 4.25
C GLY A 249 6.05 -7.85 4.99
#